data_AF-A0A350VZA7-F1
#
_entry.id   AF-A0A350VZA7-F1
#
_cell.length_a   1.000
_cell.length_b   1.000
_cell.length_c   1.000
_cell.angle_alpha   90.00
_cell.angle_beta   90.00
_cell.angle_gamma   90.00
#
_symmetry.space_group_name_H-M   'P 1'
#
loop_
_entity.id
_entity.type
_entity.pdbx_description
1 polymer ?
#
loop_
_entity_poly.entity_id
_entity_poly.type
_entity_poly.pdbx_seq_one_letter_code
_entity_poly.pdbx_strand_id
1 'polypeptide(L)'
;TSAPVIDVTPAHTVNPDADNDAVRSIDITITVTEHGSGLRTDNSYEYGFSASASALPSEWESYGSASSPSGFTTSLPDLGASMDGYYYLWVRQVMDNSGSLSVSPSALATVNSCHVYGIYVFDNTAPSGKTEYTENNITLGLYNDTITDSPYAVMTIHDPHDDIAGIEGYVLRVSDAADPSNSVDLAFTPDDGTGTYICRFNLYDSLLGAENIEQVRMCIVSKDKLGNEATIPITRYDFGTLQTGAAIRAEDIGYRDVENADEYVYERDNFRVEAYIEAVTGGTQFKAGQWGMVRIYTFGYVDEVEIDFGSLMNYYNPQYDRLPTLIKTTIDSRLSLMHRHEFSVPLYCTDSSFNDTKVIGYKKGGMEQRYVVYNVKGSILDDIRTILKYKIY
;
A
#
# COMPACT_ATOMS: atom_id res chain seq x y z
N THR A 1 -30.56 26.93 52.14
CA THR A 1 -30.37 27.13 50.69
C THR A 1 -29.94 25.81 50.09
N SER A 2 -30.35 25.50 48.86
CA SER A 2 -29.89 24.30 48.15
C SER A 2 -28.57 24.62 47.44
N ALA A 3 -27.69 23.63 47.36
CA ALA A 3 -26.43 23.76 46.64
C ALA A 3 -26.64 24.16 45.16
N PRO A 4 -25.69 24.88 44.55
CA PRO A 4 -25.68 25.07 43.09
C PRO A 4 -25.65 23.71 42.37
N VAL A 5 -26.11 23.70 41.13
CA VAL A 5 -26.07 22.52 40.26
C VAL A 5 -25.20 22.82 39.05
N ILE A 6 -24.28 21.91 38.73
CA ILE A 6 -23.58 21.90 37.43
C ILE A 6 -24.08 20.71 36.63
N ASP A 7 -24.48 20.95 35.39
CA ASP A 7 -24.87 19.91 34.45
C ASP A 7 -24.09 20.04 33.14
N VAL A 8 -23.75 18.90 32.53
CA VAL A 8 -23.04 18.82 31.25
C VAL A 8 -23.85 17.97 30.29
N THR A 9 -24.13 18.51 29.10
CA THR A 9 -24.86 17.80 28.05
C THR A 9 -24.13 17.92 26.71
N PRO A 10 -23.82 16.81 26.01
CA PRO A 10 -23.90 15.43 26.52
C PRO A 10 -22.80 15.13 27.56
N ALA A 11 -23.08 14.20 28.48
CA ALA A 11 -22.17 13.83 29.58
C ALA A 11 -21.09 12.79 29.18
N HIS A 12 -21.17 12.24 27.97
CA HIS A 12 -20.22 11.32 27.33
C HIS A 12 -20.46 11.32 25.82
N THR A 13 -19.54 10.75 25.04
CA THR A 13 -19.75 10.54 23.61
C THR A 13 -20.69 9.36 23.38
N VAL A 14 -21.53 9.45 22.34
CA VAL A 14 -22.39 8.36 21.87
C VAL A 14 -22.39 8.41 20.35
N ASN A 15 -21.87 7.37 19.71
CA ASN A 15 -21.83 7.25 18.27
C ASN A 15 -21.90 5.77 17.87
N PRO A 16 -23.11 5.23 17.63
CA PRO A 16 -23.28 3.81 17.33
C PRO A 16 -22.71 3.39 15.97
N ASP A 17 -22.34 4.34 15.12
CA ASP A 17 -21.78 4.09 13.79
C ASP A 17 -20.26 3.88 13.83
N ALA A 18 -19.60 4.20 14.94
CA ALA A 18 -18.19 3.95 15.20
C ALA A 18 -18.00 2.95 16.34
N ASP A 19 -16.85 2.27 16.36
CA ASP A 19 -16.48 1.48 17.53
C ASP A 19 -16.23 2.42 18.72
N ASN A 20 -16.50 1.90 19.93
CA ASN A 20 -16.30 2.62 21.20
C ASN A 20 -17.02 3.98 21.32
N ASP A 21 -18.07 4.24 20.55
CA ASP A 21 -18.77 5.53 20.55
C ASP A 21 -17.85 6.72 20.24
N ALA A 22 -16.81 6.49 19.43
CA ALA A 22 -15.83 7.49 19.06
C ALA A 22 -16.44 8.61 18.21
N VAL A 23 -15.93 9.83 18.35
CA VAL A 23 -16.25 10.99 17.51
C VAL A 23 -15.00 11.79 17.21
N ARG A 24 -14.98 12.58 16.13
CA ARG A 24 -13.85 13.48 15.85
C ARG A 24 -13.83 14.68 16.79
N SER A 25 -15.01 15.21 17.05
CA SER A 25 -15.25 16.30 17.98
C SER A 25 -16.67 16.23 18.54
N ILE A 26 -16.94 16.98 19.61
CA ILE A 26 -18.27 17.08 20.19
C ILE A 26 -18.54 18.48 20.73
N ASP A 27 -19.77 18.95 20.50
CA ASP A 27 -20.28 20.15 21.14
C ASP A 27 -20.89 19.78 22.49
N ILE A 28 -20.41 20.41 23.57
CA ILE A 28 -21.03 20.25 24.89
C ILE A 28 -21.56 21.57 25.42
N THR A 29 -22.48 21.49 26.37
CA THR A 29 -23.00 22.63 27.10
C THR A 29 -22.82 22.40 28.58
N ILE A 30 -22.18 23.35 29.26
CA ILE A 30 -22.05 23.39 30.72
C ILE A 30 -23.06 24.40 31.26
N THR A 31 -23.97 23.93 32.12
CA THR A 31 -24.98 24.78 32.77
C THR A 31 -24.73 24.83 34.26
N VAL A 32 -24.54 26.04 34.79
CA VAL A 32 -24.46 26.31 36.22
C VAL A 32 -25.79 26.93 36.65
N THR A 33 -26.49 26.32 37.61
CA THR A 33 -27.74 26.82 38.16
C THR A 33 -27.58 27.10 39.65
N GLU A 34 -28.03 28.26 40.12
CA GLU A 34 -28.07 28.60 41.54
C GLU A 34 -29.52 28.82 42.00
N HIS A 35 -29.85 28.41 43.24
CA HIS A 35 -31.21 28.30 43.76
C HIS A 35 -31.46 29.10 45.07
N GLY A 36 -30.60 30.04 45.42
CA GLY A 36 -30.56 30.68 46.73
C GLY A 36 -29.67 31.92 46.80
N SER A 37 -28.48 31.75 47.36
CA SER A 37 -27.67 32.86 47.89
C SER A 37 -26.81 33.58 46.84
N GLY A 38 -26.90 33.14 45.59
CA GLY A 38 -26.05 33.56 44.49
C GLY A 38 -24.67 32.92 44.53
N LEU A 39 -24.04 32.85 43.36
CA LEU A 39 -22.69 32.30 43.20
C LEU A 39 -21.64 33.24 43.82
N ARG A 40 -20.61 32.66 44.45
CA ARG A 40 -19.43 33.41 44.90
C ARG A 40 -18.67 34.01 43.74
N THR A 41 -18.09 35.19 43.97
CA THR A 41 -17.30 35.93 42.98
C THR A 41 -15.90 35.37 42.74
N ASP A 42 -15.39 34.52 43.64
CA ASP A 42 -14.06 33.90 43.55
C ASP A 42 -14.09 32.44 43.09
N ASN A 43 -15.20 32.01 42.47
CA ASN A 43 -15.26 30.72 41.79
C ASN A 43 -14.35 30.67 40.55
N SER A 44 -13.72 29.52 40.32
CA SER A 44 -13.04 29.19 39.07
C SER A 44 -13.94 28.32 38.20
N TYR A 45 -14.43 28.88 37.10
CA TYR A 45 -15.23 28.16 36.10
C TYR A 45 -14.31 27.53 35.07
N GLU A 46 -13.72 26.40 35.44
CA GLU A 46 -12.74 25.68 34.63
C GLU A 46 -13.12 24.22 34.40
N TYR A 47 -12.73 23.72 33.24
CA TYR A 47 -12.80 22.31 32.87
C TYR A 47 -11.45 21.80 32.36
N GLY A 48 -11.28 20.48 32.29
CA GLY A 48 -10.10 19.87 31.70
C GLY A 48 -10.33 18.39 31.42
N PHE A 49 -9.48 17.80 30.58
CA PHE A 49 -9.52 16.38 30.26
C PHE A 49 -8.44 15.61 31.00
N SER A 50 -8.76 14.37 31.38
CA SER A 50 -7.82 13.43 31.97
C SER A 50 -8.12 12.03 31.46
N ALA A 51 -7.08 11.23 31.19
CA ALA A 51 -7.24 9.81 30.87
C ALA A 51 -7.68 8.96 32.08
N SER A 52 -7.88 9.58 33.25
CA SER A 52 -8.29 8.91 34.48
C SER A 52 -9.43 9.63 35.18
N ALA A 53 -10.39 8.85 35.69
CA ALA A 53 -11.48 9.35 36.54
C ALA A 53 -11.04 9.71 37.96
N SER A 54 -9.76 9.46 38.32
CA SER A 54 -9.23 9.73 39.67
C SER A 54 -8.00 10.63 39.70
N ALA A 55 -7.40 10.94 38.55
CA ALA A 55 -6.26 11.86 38.44
C ALA A 55 -6.71 13.18 37.79
N LEU A 56 -6.35 14.30 38.40
CA LEU A 56 -6.68 15.63 37.89
C LEU A 56 -6.07 15.88 36.50
N PRO A 57 -6.77 16.64 35.63
CA PRO A 57 -6.17 17.22 34.42
C PRO A 57 -4.90 18.01 34.74
N SER A 58 -3.91 17.91 33.84
CA SER A 58 -2.71 18.75 33.88
C SER A 58 -2.99 20.17 33.40
N GLU A 59 -3.92 20.32 32.45
CA GLU A 59 -4.32 21.57 31.83
C GLU A 59 -5.78 21.89 32.15
N TRP A 60 -6.09 23.17 32.32
CA TRP A 60 -7.42 23.67 32.64
C TRP A 60 -7.79 24.82 31.73
N GLU A 61 -9.02 24.81 31.22
CA GLU A 61 -9.59 25.83 30.36
C GLU A 61 -10.80 26.48 31.03
N SER A 62 -10.96 27.79 30.84
CA SER A 62 -12.11 28.51 31.39
C SER A 62 -13.32 28.36 30.48
N TYR A 63 -14.46 27.98 31.06
CA TYR A 63 -15.76 27.96 30.35
C TYR A 63 -16.66 29.14 30.71
N GLY A 64 -16.20 30.09 31.53
CA GLY A 64 -17.03 31.21 31.92
C GLY A 64 -16.45 32.10 32.99
N SER A 65 -17.22 33.13 33.32
CA SER A 65 -16.96 34.03 34.44
C SER A 65 -18.27 34.36 35.15
N ALA A 66 -18.20 34.70 36.43
CA ALA A 66 -19.37 35.04 37.24
C ALA A 66 -20.03 36.34 36.75
N SER A 67 -20.89 36.25 35.73
CA SER A 67 -21.65 37.38 35.20
C SER A 67 -23.07 37.46 35.76
N SER A 68 -23.59 36.36 36.33
CA SER A 68 -24.95 36.28 36.87
C SER A 68 -24.99 35.55 38.22
N PRO A 69 -25.67 36.11 39.25
CA PRO A 69 -25.80 35.44 40.54
C PRO A 69 -26.68 34.19 40.47
N SER A 70 -27.59 34.07 39.50
CA SER A 70 -28.51 32.93 39.37
C SER A 70 -27.95 31.75 38.58
N GLY A 71 -26.74 31.87 38.03
CA GLY A 71 -26.15 30.88 37.12
C GLY A 71 -26.14 31.32 35.66
N PHE A 72 -25.55 30.48 34.81
CA PHE A 72 -25.34 30.72 33.38
C PHE A 72 -25.14 29.40 32.62
N THR A 73 -25.19 29.49 31.30
CA THR A 73 -24.94 28.36 30.40
C THR A 73 -23.88 28.76 29.37
N THR A 74 -22.91 27.89 29.14
CA THR A 74 -21.88 28.05 28.12
C THR A 74 -21.87 26.84 27.19
N SER A 75 -21.81 27.08 25.89
CA SER A 75 -21.55 26.04 24.89
C SER A 75 -20.07 26.03 24.51
N LEU A 76 -19.49 24.85 24.44
CA LEU A 76 -18.10 24.58 24.07
C LEU A 76 -18.12 23.74 22.79
N PRO A 77 -17.92 24.37 21.62
CA PRO A 77 -17.95 23.66 20.35
C PRO A 77 -16.65 22.92 20.08
N ASP A 78 -16.72 21.90 19.23
CA ASP A 78 -15.57 21.20 18.64
C ASP A 78 -14.55 20.63 19.65
N LEU A 79 -14.99 20.26 20.86
CA LEU A 79 -14.09 19.63 21.83
C LEU A 79 -13.56 18.30 21.29
N GLY A 80 -12.25 18.10 21.43
CA GLY A 80 -11.60 16.85 21.02
C GLY A 80 -11.10 16.80 19.57
N ALA A 81 -11.30 17.86 18.77
CA ALA A 81 -10.93 17.90 17.35
C ALA A 81 -9.43 17.65 17.02
N SER A 82 -8.56 17.65 18.03
CA SER A 82 -7.13 17.35 17.89
C SER A 82 -6.65 16.33 18.93
N MET A 83 -7.58 15.51 19.44
CA MET A 83 -7.33 14.53 20.49
C MET A 83 -7.62 13.13 19.96
N ASP A 84 -6.83 12.16 20.43
CA ASP A 84 -7.02 10.74 20.16
C ASP A 84 -6.99 10.00 21.50
N GLY A 85 -8.06 9.30 21.83
CA GLY A 85 -8.14 8.44 23.01
C GLY A 85 -9.39 8.63 23.85
N TYR A 86 -9.29 8.14 25.10
CA TYR A 86 -10.38 8.03 26.05
C TYR A 86 -10.15 9.00 27.20
N TYR A 87 -11.08 9.92 27.40
CA TYR A 87 -10.94 10.99 28.37
C TYR A 87 -12.15 11.13 29.27
N TYR A 88 -11.90 11.51 30.52
CA TYR A 88 -12.92 11.99 31.43
C TYR A 88 -12.90 13.52 31.40
N LEU A 89 -14.08 14.14 31.28
CA LEU A 89 -14.22 15.58 31.45
C LEU A 89 -14.34 15.90 32.94
N TRP A 90 -13.46 16.78 33.42
CA TRP A 90 -13.49 17.29 34.77
C TRP A 90 -13.97 18.73 34.75
N VAL A 91 -14.91 19.08 35.63
CA VAL A 91 -15.38 20.45 35.83
C VAL A 91 -15.24 20.81 37.30
N ARG A 92 -14.59 21.94 37.61
CA ARG A 92 -14.43 22.37 39.01
C ARG A 92 -15.78 22.61 39.66
N GLN A 93 -15.93 22.21 40.92
CA GLN A 93 -17.09 22.59 41.72
C GLN A 93 -17.12 24.10 41.93
N VAL A 94 -18.32 24.64 41.95
CA VAL A 94 -18.56 26.06 42.27
C VAL A 94 -19.26 26.17 43.62
N MET A 95 -19.10 27.31 44.28
CA MET A 95 -19.63 27.56 45.61
C MET A 95 -20.62 28.73 45.60
N ASP A 96 -21.72 28.59 46.34
CA ASP A 96 -22.63 29.71 46.61
C ASP A 96 -22.11 30.61 47.76
N ASN A 97 -22.74 31.78 47.95
CA ASN A 97 -22.38 32.70 49.04
C ASN A 97 -22.65 32.13 50.44
N SER A 98 -23.39 31.03 50.55
CA SER A 98 -23.63 30.31 51.81
C SER A 98 -22.55 29.26 52.12
N GLY A 99 -21.60 29.03 51.20
CA GLY A 99 -20.51 28.07 51.35
C GLY A 99 -20.82 26.65 50.85
N SER A 100 -21.96 26.44 50.18
CA SER A 100 -22.36 25.15 49.63
C SER A 100 -21.66 24.90 48.29
N LEU A 101 -20.94 23.77 48.18
CA LEU A 101 -20.34 23.32 46.92
C LEU A 101 -21.41 22.72 45.99
N SER A 102 -21.21 22.90 44.69
CA SER A 102 -22.14 22.41 43.68
C SER A 102 -22.29 20.89 43.70
N VAL A 103 -23.45 20.42 43.27
CA VAL A 103 -23.72 19.01 42.99
C VAL A 103 -23.96 18.83 41.49
N SER A 104 -23.72 17.63 40.99
CA SER A 104 -23.99 17.28 39.59
C SER A 104 -24.68 15.92 39.54
N PRO A 105 -25.98 15.86 39.16
CA PRO A 105 -26.69 14.60 39.01
C PRO A 105 -26.19 13.72 37.85
N SER A 106 -25.59 14.35 36.83
CA SER A 106 -25.09 13.67 35.61
C SER A 106 -23.61 13.30 35.68
N ALA A 107 -22.89 13.77 36.70
CA ALA A 107 -21.51 13.36 36.93
C ALA A 107 -21.42 11.91 37.43
N LEU A 108 -20.41 11.19 36.96
CA LEU A 108 -20.06 9.85 37.43
C LEU A 108 -19.58 9.88 38.90
N ALA A 109 -18.82 10.92 39.25
CA ALA A 109 -18.22 11.06 40.57
C ALA A 109 -17.93 12.52 40.92
N THR A 110 -17.64 12.76 42.19
CA THR A 110 -17.03 14.02 42.66
C THR A 110 -15.72 13.68 43.36
N VAL A 111 -14.61 14.19 42.82
CA VAL A 111 -13.24 13.87 43.26
C VAL A 111 -12.43 15.17 43.30
N ASN A 112 -11.63 15.41 44.35
CA ASN A 112 -10.75 16.58 44.46
C ASN A 112 -11.45 17.92 44.15
N SER A 113 -12.65 18.11 44.68
CA SER A 113 -13.48 19.30 44.45
C SER A 113 -13.85 19.56 42.98
N CYS A 114 -13.98 18.48 42.19
CA CYS A 114 -14.40 18.52 40.79
C CYS A 114 -15.50 17.49 40.53
N HIS A 115 -16.40 17.80 39.62
CA HIS A 115 -17.33 16.84 39.02
C HIS A 115 -16.64 16.14 37.85
N VAL A 116 -16.74 14.82 37.80
CA VAL A 116 -16.16 13.98 36.74
C VAL A 116 -17.29 13.42 35.91
N TYR A 117 -17.31 13.73 34.62
CA TYR A 117 -18.30 13.25 33.65
C TYR A 117 -17.75 12.03 32.90
N GLY A 118 -18.59 11.41 32.05
CA GLY A 118 -18.35 10.13 31.41
C GLY A 118 -17.13 10.08 30.48
N ILE A 119 -16.98 8.94 29.80
CA ILE A 119 -15.88 8.76 28.85
C ILE A 119 -16.24 9.51 27.56
N TYR A 120 -15.36 10.43 27.17
CA TYR A 120 -15.33 11.09 25.88
C TYR A 120 -14.26 10.40 25.04
N VAL A 121 -14.69 9.80 23.94
CA VAL A 121 -13.84 9.03 23.04
C VAL A 121 -13.61 9.84 21.78
N PHE A 122 -12.36 10.20 21.51
CA PHE A 122 -11.97 10.96 20.34
C PHE A 122 -11.05 10.16 19.44
N ASP A 123 -11.28 10.27 18.13
CA ASP A 123 -10.41 9.68 17.13
C ASP A 123 -10.33 10.58 15.89
N ASN A 124 -9.13 11.05 15.62
CA ASN A 124 -8.76 11.92 14.50
C ASN A 124 -7.64 11.28 13.67
N THR A 125 -7.35 10.00 13.89
CA THR A 125 -6.26 9.27 13.24
C THR A 125 -6.82 8.22 12.29
N ALA A 126 -6.43 8.28 11.01
CA ALA A 126 -6.83 7.27 10.05
C ALA A 126 -6.17 5.90 10.32
N PRO A 127 -6.76 4.77 9.85
CA PRO A 127 -6.21 3.44 10.07
C PRO A 127 -4.84 3.27 9.44
N SER A 128 -4.04 2.35 9.99
CA SER A 128 -2.69 2.06 9.49
C SER A 128 -2.42 0.56 9.36
N GLY A 129 -1.30 0.23 8.71
CA GLY A 129 -0.85 -1.15 8.52
C GLY A 129 0.47 -1.22 7.77
N LYS A 130 1.08 -2.41 7.74
CA LYS A 130 2.30 -2.67 6.96
C LYS A 130 1.91 -3.30 5.64
N THR A 131 2.30 -2.69 4.53
CA THR A 131 1.81 -3.17 3.24
C THR A 131 2.91 -3.82 2.42
N GLU A 132 2.51 -4.88 1.73
CA GLU A 132 3.36 -5.72 0.89
C GLU A 132 2.73 -5.83 -0.49
N TYR A 133 3.54 -5.60 -1.52
CA TYR A 133 3.16 -5.81 -2.91
C TYR A 133 3.89 -7.03 -3.47
N THR A 134 3.12 -7.99 -3.98
CA THR A 134 3.62 -9.22 -4.60
C THR A 134 3.09 -9.35 -6.02
N GLU A 135 3.96 -9.64 -6.99
CA GLU A 135 3.52 -10.01 -8.32
C GLU A 135 3.56 -11.52 -8.54
N ASN A 136 2.47 -12.08 -9.07
CA ASN A 136 2.47 -13.44 -9.57
C ASN A 136 3.23 -13.47 -10.90
N ASN A 137 4.46 -13.98 -10.86
CA ASN A 137 5.23 -14.28 -12.06
C ASN A 137 5.49 -15.79 -12.13
N ILE A 138 4.63 -16.47 -12.88
CA ILE A 138 4.69 -17.92 -13.20
C ILE A 138 6.10 -18.33 -13.66
N THR A 139 6.86 -17.42 -14.26
CA THR A 139 8.19 -17.66 -14.83
C THR A 139 9.36 -17.43 -13.86
N LEU A 140 9.11 -16.96 -12.62
CA LEU A 140 10.12 -16.67 -11.59
C LEU A 140 9.95 -17.47 -10.28
N GLY A 141 9.07 -18.48 -10.28
CA GLY A 141 8.93 -19.43 -9.16
C GLY A 141 7.93 -19.04 -8.06
N LEU A 142 7.05 -18.07 -8.28
CA LEU A 142 5.91 -17.79 -7.40
C LEU A 142 4.64 -18.40 -8.03
N TYR A 143 4.00 -19.34 -7.33
CA TYR A 143 2.76 -19.97 -7.77
C TYR A 143 1.65 -19.76 -6.74
N ASN A 144 0.48 -19.35 -7.24
CA ASN A 144 -0.81 -19.56 -6.59
C ASN A 144 -1.73 -20.28 -7.58
N ASP A 145 -2.24 -21.41 -7.13
CA ASP A 145 -2.95 -22.48 -7.84
C ASP A 145 -4.33 -22.10 -8.36
N THR A 146 -4.82 -20.91 -8.02
CA THR A 146 -6.22 -20.54 -8.17
C THR A 146 -6.49 -19.51 -9.27
N ILE A 147 -5.47 -19.04 -9.99
CA ILE A 147 -5.59 -17.95 -10.97
C ILE A 147 -5.12 -18.44 -12.33
N THR A 148 -6.05 -18.56 -13.29
CA THR A 148 -5.78 -19.22 -14.58
C THR A 148 -5.41 -18.29 -15.73
N ASP A 149 -5.43 -16.95 -15.62
CA ASP A 149 -5.09 -16.06 -16.74
C ASP A 149 -4.46 -14.70 -16.30
N SER A 150 -3.34 -14.32 -16.94
CA SER A 150 -2.72 -12.95 -17.01
C SER A 150 -1.97 -12.37 -15.78
N PRO A 151 -1.12 -11.31 -15.92
CA PRO A 151 -0.21 -10.84 -14.87
C PRO A 151 -0.98 -10.27 -13.69
N TYR A 152 -1.04 -11.08 -12.65
CA TYR A 152 -1.82 -10.84 -11.45
C TYR A 152 -0.93 -10.33 -10.33
N ALA A 153 -1.32 -9.22 -9.70
CA ALA A 153 -0.64 -8.68 -8.53
C ALA A 153 -1.53 -8.80 -7.29
N VAL A 154 -0.88 -8.93 -6.16
CA VAL A 154 -1.50 -8.99 -4.84
C VAL A 154 -0.89 -7.89 -3.99
N MET A 155 -1.74 -7.12 -3.35
CA MET A 155 -1.33 -6.19 -2.30
C MET A 155 -1.94 -6.67 -0.99
N THR A 156 -1.12 -6.75 0.05
CA THR A 156 -1.52 -7.25 1.37
C THR A 156 -1.22 -6.18 2.40
N ILE A 157 -2.18 -5.88 3.27
CA ILE A 157 -2.00 -5.05 4.46
C ILE A 157 -1.96 -5.99 5.66
N HIS A 158 -0.77 -6.08 6.25
CA HIS A 158 -0.47 -6.79 7.48
C HIS A 158 -0.66 -5.88 8.69
N ASP A 159 -0.98 -6.48 9.83
CA ASP A 159 -1.26 -5.77 11.08
C ASP A 159 -2.21 -4.56 10.90
N PRO A 160 -3.33 -4.70 10.15
CA PRO A 160 -4.29 -3.61 9.96
C PRO A 160 -4.89 -3.25 11.32
N HIS A 161 -4.79 -1.98 11.71
CA HIS A 161 -5.34 -1.56 13.00
C HIS A 161 -5.86 -0.13 12.96
N ASP A 162 -6.91 0.03 13.75
CA ASP A 162 -7.44 1.28 14.24
C ASP A 162 -7.97 0.98 15.65
N ASP A 163 -7.47 1.70 16.65
CA ASP A 163 -7.64 1.35 18.07
C ASP A 163 -8.91 1.96 18.67
N ILE A 164 -9.58 2.88 17.97
CA ILE A 164 -10.66 3.69 18.54
C ILE A 164 -11.94 3.63 17.69
N ALA A 165 -11.97 4.25 16.51
CA ALA A 165 -13.19 4.34 15.69
C ALA A 165 -13.53 3.04 14.94
N GLY A 166 -12.54 2.21 14.69
CA GLY A 166 -12.64 1.02 13.86
C GLY A 166 -12.46 1.32 12.37
N ILE A 167 -11.97 0.31 11.66
CA ILE A 167 -11.68 0.37 10.22
C ILE A 167 -12.99 0.37 9.41
N GLU A 168 -13.18 1.36 8.52
CA GLU A 168 -14.23 1.31 7.48
C GLU A 168 -13.74 0.52 6.26
N GLY A 169 -12.50 0.75 5.83
CA GLY A 169 -11.87 -0.06 4.79
C GLY A 169 -10.56 0.48 4.25
N TYR A 170 -10.03 -0.25 3.27
CA TYR A 170 -8.85 0.13 2.49
C TYR A 170 -9.16 -0.01 1.01
N VAL A 171 -8.66 0.92 0.21
CA VAL A 171 -8.74 0.87 -1.26
C VAL A 171 -7.37 1.07 -1.88
N LEU A 172 -7.07 0.29 -2.92
CA LEU A 172 -5.96 0.55 -3.82
C LEU A 172 -6.48 1.43 -4.95
N ARG A 173 -5.99 2.66 -5.01
CA ARG A 173 -6.21 3.56 -6.15
C ARG A 173 -5.12 3.34 -7.18
N VAL A 174 -5.50 2.97 -8.39
CA VAL A 174 -4.63 2.93 -9.55
C VAL A 174 -5.06 4.05 -10.50
N SER A 175 -4.13 4.86 -10.99
CA SER A 175 -4.42 5.94 -11.94
C SER A 175 -3.37 6.05 -13.04
N ASP A 176 -3.74 6.64 -14.17
CA ASP A 176 -2.78 7.05 -15.20
C ASP A 176 -1.89 8.18 -14.64
N ALA A 177 -0.57 8.03 -14.75
CA ALA A 177 0.37 9.05 -14.29
C ALA A 177 0.23 10.37 -15.07
N ALA A 178 -0.17 10.30 -16.35
CA ALA A 178 -0.37 11.47 -17.20
C ALA A 178 -1.76 12.13 -17.02
N ASP A 179 -2.76 11.36 -16.59
CA ASP A 179 -4.12 11.83 -16.30
C ASP A 179 -4.68 11.16 -15.03
N PRO A 180 -4.45 11.74 -13.84
CA PRO A 180 -4.92 11.17 -12.59
C PRO A 180 -6.43 11.02 -12.47
N SER A 181 -7.22 11.65 -13.35
CA SER A 181 -8.68 11.48 -13.39
C SER A 181 -9.10 10.15 -14.02
N ASN A 182 -8.24 9.53 -14.83
CA ASN A 182 -8.36 8.16 -15.27
C ASN A 182 -7.86 7.24 -14.15
N SER A 183 -8.73 6.97 -13.18
CA SER A 183 -8.43 6.19 -11.99
C SER A 183 -9.49 5.16 -11.68
N VAL A 184 -9.11 4.14 -10.93
CA VAL A 184 -9.99 3.09 -10.40
C VAL A 184 -9.60 2.78 -8.97
N ASP A 185 -10.61 2.58 -8.13
CA ASP A 185 -10.44 2.12 -6.76
C ASP A 185 -10.78 0.64 -6.67
N LEU A 186 -9.83 -0.13 -6.14
CA LEU A 186 -9.92 -1.57 -5.97
C LEU A 186 -9.97 -1.86 -4.48
N ALA A 187 -11.10 -2.42 -4.02
CA ALA A 187 -11.29 -2.70 -2.61
C ALA A 187 -10.32 -3.79 -2.13
N PHE A 188 -9.78 -3.61 -0.93
CA PHE A 188 -9.18 -4.72 -0.19
C PHE A 188 -10.27 -5.53 0.51
N THR A 189 -10.13 -6.85 0.51
CA THR A 189 -11.01 -7.77 1.22
C THR A 189 -10.29 -8.36 2.43
N PRO A 190 -10.94 -8.46 3.61
CA PRO A 190 -10.35 -9.14 4.76
C PRO A 190 -10.12 -10.62 4.43
N ASP A 191 -8.97 -11.14 4.86
CA ASP A 191 -8.63 -12.56 4.82
C ASP A 191 -8.79 -13.16 6.22
N ASP A 192 -9.97 -13.72 6.47
CA ASP A 192 -10.44 -14.21 7.77
C ASP A 192 -9.51 -15.26 8.42
N GLY A 193 -8.59 -15.85 7.66
CA GLY A 193 -7.60 -16.82 8.16
C GLY A 193 -6.30 -16.23 8.67
N THR A 194 -5.99 -14.97 8.31
CA THR A 194 -4.67 -14.35 8.56
C THR A 194 -4.74 -13.02 9.28
N GLY A 195 -5.93 -12.39 9.37
CA GLY A 195 -6.08 -11.06 9.94
C GLY A 195 -5.48 -9.97 9.05
N THR A 196 -5.33 -10.24 7.75
CA THR A 196 -4.81 -9.30 6.76
C THR A 196 -5.93 -8.76 5.86
N TYR A 197 -5.65 -7.67 5.15
CA TYR A 197 -6.49 -7.21 4.04
C TYR A 197 -5.76 -7.47 2.73
N ILE A 198 -6.45 -8.05 1.75
CA ILE A 198 -5.85 -8.43 0.47
C ILE A 198 -6.59 -7.77 -0.68
N CYS A 199 -5.87 -7.06 -1.55
CA CYS A 199 -6.34 -6.59 -2.84
C CYS A 199 -5.66 -7.41 -3.94
N ARG A 200 -6.47 -7.92 -4.87
CA ARG A 200 -6.03 -8.76 -5.99
C ARG A 200 -6.41 -8.06 -7.27
N PHE A 201 -5.43 -7.77 -8.12
CA PHE A 201 -5.65 -6.90 -9.27
C PHE A 201 -4.70 -7.19 -10.41
N ASN A 202 -5.15 -6.81 -11.61
CA ASN A 202 -4.32 -6.76 -12.80
C ASN A 202 -4.01 -5.28 -13.04
N LEU A 203 -2.72 -4.94 -13.19
CA LEU A 203 -2.35 -3.53 -13.33
C LEU A 203 -2.86 -2.91 -14.65
N TYR A 204 -2.86 -3.70 -15.72
CA TYR A 204 -2.89 -3.20 -17.09
C TYR A 204 -4.27 -3.20 -17.76
N ASP A 205 -5.31 -3.77 -17.16
CA ASP A 205 -6.69 -3.78 -17.68
C ASP A 205 -7.65 -2.94 -16.83
N SER A 206 -7.17 -2.42 -15.69
CA SER A 206 -8.01 -1.73 -14.70
C SER A 206 -8.37 -0.30 -15.12
N LEU A 207 -7.72 0.27 -16.15
CA LEU A 207 -7.92 1.66 -16.59
C LEU A 207 -8.55 1.74 -17.99
N LEU A 208 -9.28 2.81 -18.26
CA LEU A 208 -9.86 3.05 -19.59
C LEU A 208 -8.76 3.38 -20.60
N GLY A 209 -8.84 2.75 -21.78
CA GLY A 209 -7.85 2.94 -22.84
C GLY A 209 -6.44 2.48 -22.45
N ALA A 210 -6.33 1.44 -21.62
CA ALA A 210 -5.07 0.97 -21.05
C ALA A 210 -3.98 0.60 -22.08
N GLU A 211 -4.37 0.28 -23.32
CA GLU A 211 -3.42 0.11 -24.43
C GLU A 211 -2.61 1.39 -24.71
N ASN A 212 -3.11 2.55 -24.29
CA ASN A 212 -2.49 3.85 -24.55
C ASN A 212 -1.70 4.46 -23.40
N ILE A 213 -1.84 3.91 -22.19
CA ILE A 213 -1.15 4.38 -20.98
C ILE A 213 0.33 4.01 -21.07
N GLU A 214 1.21 4.85 -20.55
CA GLU A 214 2.67 4.60 -20.50
C GLU A 214 3.17 4.38 -19.07
N GLN A 215 2.54 5.02 -18.08
CA GLN A 215 2.89 4.89 -16.67
C GLN A 215 1.64 4.95 -15.79
N VAL A 216 1.65 4.21 -14.67
CA VAL A 216 0.55 4.23 -13.69
C VAL A 216 1.06 4.63 -12.32
N ARG A 217 0.19 5.27 -11.55
CA ARG A 217 0.36 5.60 -10.13
C ARG A 217 -0.47 4.65 -9.27
N MET A 218 0.11 4.21 -8.16
CA MET A 218 -0.57 3.38 -7.16
C MET A 218 -0.49 4.03 -5.78
N CYS A 219 -1.62 4.06 -5.08
CA CYS A 219 -1.77 4.62 -3.73
C CYS A 219 -2.75 3.76 -2.92
N ILE A 220 -2.42 3.44 -1.66
CA ILE A 220 -3.35 2.78 -0.74
C ILE A 220 -3.99 3.86 0.13
N VAL A 221 -5.31 3.97 0.07
CA VAL A 221 -6.08 4.90 0.93
C VAL A 221 -6.78 4.09 2.02
N SER A 222 -6.53 4.45 3.28
CA SER A 222 -7.24 3.92 4.45
C SER A 222 -8.34 4.88 4.88
N LYS A 223 -9.39 4.31 5.48
CA LYS A 223 -10.51 5.07 6.02
C LYS A 223 -11.08 4.39 7.27
N ASP A 224 -11.27 5.13 8.36
CA ASP A 224 -11.98 4.67 9.55
C ASP A 224 -13.49 4.98 9.47
N LYS A 225 -14.26 4.53 10.46
CA LYS A 225 -15.72 4.77 10.54
C LYS A 225 -16.11 6.24 10.80
N LEU A 226 -15.14 7.12 11.10
CA LEU A 226 -15.35 8.55 11.27
C LEU A 226 -14.97 9.37 10.04
N GLY A 227 -14.45 8.71 9.00
CA GLY A 227 -14.00 9.33 7.76
C GLY A 227 -12.63 10.01 7.87
N ASN A 228 -11.81 9.64 8.85
CA ASN A 228 -10.39 9.97 8.82
C ASN A 228 -9.72 9.14 7.71
N GLU A 229 -9.08 9.82 6.77
CA GLU A 229 -8.41 9.20 5.62
C GLU A 229 -6.91 9.48 5.64
N ALA A 230 -6.12 8.48 5.23
CA ALA A 230 -4.69 8.63 5.01
C ALA A 230 -4.19 7.72 3.89
N THR A 231 -3.04 8.07 3.34
CA THR A 231 -2.30 7.20 2.42
C THR A 231 -1.32 6.32 3.19
N ILE A 232 -1.27 5.03 2.89
CA ILE A 232 -0.34 4.07 3.51
C ILE A 232 0.81 3.73 2.55
N PRO A 233 2.09 3.83 2.97
CA PRO A 233 3.24 3.44 2.17
C PRO A 233 3.29 1.95 1.85
N ILE A 234 3.82 1.62 0.67
CA ILE A 234 4.24 0.26 0.36
C ILE A 234 5.60 -0.03 0.99
N THR A 235 5.56 -0.82 2.05
CA THR A 235 6.75 -1.07 2.88
C THR A 235 7.61 -2.22 2.38
N ARG A 236 7.06 -3.11 1.54
CA ARG A 236 7.77 -4.25 0.99
C ARG A 236 7.32 -4.59 -0.42
N TYR A 237 8.29 -4.97 -1.24
CA TYR A 237 8.08 -5.48 -2.58
C TYR A 237 8.62 -6.90 -2.72
N ASP A 238 7.85 -7.76 -3.36
CA ASP A 238 8.29 -9.07 -3.82
C ASP A 238 7.94 -9.25 -5.30
N PHE A 239 8.95 -9.07 -6.14
CA PHE A 239 8.86 -9.23 -7.58
C PHE A 239 9.37 -10.59 -8.06
N GLY A 240 9.71 -11.50 -7.14
CA GLY A 240 10.29 -12.81 -7.44
C GLY A 240 11.81 -12.78 -7.66
N THR A 241 12.31 -13.77 -8.39
CA THR A 241 13.76 -13.99 -8.60
C THR A 241 14.15 -14.03 -10.07
N LEU A 242 15.26 -13.37 -10.43
CA LEU A 242 15.92 -13.51 -11.72
C LEU A 242 16.32 -14.97 -11.98
N GLN A 243 16.58 -15.33 -13.24
CA GLN A 243 17.10 -16.67 -13.60
C GLN A 243 18.42 -17.02 -12.92
N THR A 244 19.18 -16.01 -12.50
CA THR A 244 20.41 -16.18 -11.72
C THR A 244 20.15 -16.63 -10.27
N GLY A 245 18.89 -16.60 -9.83
CA GLY A 245 18.46 -16.85 -8.46
C GLY A 245 18.50 -15.62 -7.55
N ALA A 246 18.93 -14.46 -8.05
CA ALA A 246 18.92 -13.20 -7.30
C ALA A 246 17.49 -12.62 -7.23
N ALA A 247 17.14 -11.95 -6.14
CA ALA A 247 15.86 -11.24 -6.03
C ALA A 247 15.78 -10.08 -7.04
N ILE A 248 14.61 -9.90 -7.64
CA ILE A 248 14.31 -8.73 -8.50
C ILE A 248 14.10 -7.50 -7.62
N ARG A 249 14.72 -6.39 -8.00
CA ARG A 249 14.56 -5.09 -7.32
C ARG A 249 13.57 -4.21 -8.07
N ALA A 250 13.06 -3.18 -7.41
CA ALA A 250 12.10 -2.24 -8.00
C ALA A 250 12.64 -1.59 -9.28
N GLU A 251 13.92 -1.20 -9.26
CA GLU A 251 14.59 -0.58 -10.40
C GLU A 251 14.73 -1.51 -11.62
N ASP A 252 14.74 -2.84 -11.42
CA ASP A 252 14.88 -3.83 -12.50
C ASP A 252 13.64 -3.92 -13.39
N ILE A 253 12.50 -3.39 -12.91
CA ILE A 253 11.19 -3.53 -13.53
C ILE A 253 10.46 -2.19 -13.68
N GLY A 254 11.21 -1.09 -13.64
CA GLY A 254 10.69 0.26 -13.91
C GLY A 254 9.83 0.86 -12.79
N TYR A 255 9.88 0.30 -11.58
CA TYR A 255 9.19 0.90 -10.42
C TYR A 255 10.02 2.02 -9.82
N ARG A 256 9.39 3.15 -9.53
CA ARG A 256 10.02 4.29 -8.86
C ARG A 256 9.14 4.78 -7.73
N ASP A 257 9.79 5.00 -6.59
CA ASP A 257 9.19 5.75 -5.49
C ASP A 257 9.16 7.22 -5.90
N VAL A 258 7.98 7.82 -5.91
CA VAL A 258 7.85 9.26 -6.11
C VAL A 258 8.03 9.87 -4.72
N GLU A 259 9.27 10.19 -4.35
CA GLU A 259 9.61 10.76 -3.03
C GLU A 259 8.85 12.08 -2.78
N ASN A 260 7.63 11.97 -2.28
CA ASN A 260 6.80 13.06 -1.82
C ASN A 260 6.37 12.71 -0.40
N ALA A 261 6.87 13.46 0.58
CA ALA A 261 6.75 13.15 2.00
C ALA A 261 5.29 13.06 2.51
N ASP A 262 4.35 13.61 1.75
CA ASP A 262 2.94 13.72 2.11
C ASP A 262 2.04 12.66 1.42
N GLU A 263 2.55 11.92 0.44
CA GLU A 263 1.78 10.89 -0.28
C GLU A 263 2.75 9.83 -0.84
N TYR A 264 2.75 8.64 -0.24
CA TYR A 264 3.55 7.52 -0.75
C TYR A 264 2.88 6.96 -2.01
N VAL A 265 3.32 7.45 -3.17
CA VAL A 265 2.81 7.08 -4.49
C VAL A 265 3.91 6.39 -5.27
N TYR A 266 3.58 5.26 -5.89
CA TYR A 266 4.51 4.53 -6.74
C TYR A 266 4.15 4.68 -8.20
N GLU A 267 5.14 5.02 -9.01
CA GLU A 267 5.05 5.04 -10.46
C GLU A 267 5.63 3.76 -11.04
N ARG A 268 4.93 3.17 -12.01
CA ARG A 268 5.40 2.00 -12.74
C ARG A 268 5.17 2.16 -14.23
N ASP A 269 6.15 1.77 -15.03
CA ASP A 269 5.98 1.59 -16.47
C ASP A 269 4.87 0.58 -16.77
N ASN A 270 4.01 0.92 -17.73
CA ASN A 270 2.77 0.20 -17.99
C ASN A 270 2.98 -1.10 -18.80
N PHE A 271 4.20 -1.39 -19.24
CA PHE A 271 4.49 -2.55 -20.06
C PHE A 271 5.80 -3.21 -19.63
N ARG A 272 5.94 -4.49 -19.93
CA ARG A 272 7.09 -5.29 -19.50
C ARG A 272 7.38 -6.38 -20.50
N VAL A 273 8.66 -6.73 -20.61
CA VAL A 273 9.10 -7.99 -21.20
C VAL A 273 9.77 -8.86 -20.16
N GLU A 274 9.53 -10.16 -20.25
CA GLU A 274 10.25 -11.21 -19.53
C GLU A 274 10.75 -12.24 -20.53
N ALA A 275 11.89 -12.87 -20.25
CA ALA A 275 12.53 -13.75 -21.22
C ALA A 275 13.06 -15.02 -20.57
N TYR A 276 12.89 -16.16 -21.25
CA TYR A 276 13.47 -17.45 -20.85
C TYR A 276 14.18 -18.13 -22.01
N ILE A 277 15.44 -18.50 -21.79
CA ILE A 277 16.29 -19.17 -22.77
C ILE A 277 16.46 -20.64 -22.40
N GLU A 278 16.27 -21.53 -23.37
CA GLU A 278 16.41 -22.97 -23.14
C GLU A 278 17.06 -23.66 -24.32
N ALA A 279 17.91 -24.64 -24.02
CA ALA A 279 18.44 -25.56 -25.01
C ALA A 279 17.34 -26.53 -25.45
N VAL A 280 17.43 -27.04 -26.68
CA VAL A 280 16.52 -28.12 -27.15
C VAL A 280 16.61 -29.39 -26.31
N THR A 281 17.69 -29.55 -25.52
CA THR A 281 17.88 -30.65 -24.57
C THR A 281 17.33 -30.35 -23.17
N GLY A 282 16.77 -29.16 -22.95
CA GLY A 282 16.37 -28.65 -21.65
C GLY A 282 17.50 -27.93 -20.91
N GLY A 283 17.12 -27.00 -20.03
CA GLY A 283 18.04 -26.17 -19.23
C GLY A 283 18.71 -25.05 -20.02
N THR A 284 19.63 -24.34 -19.35
CA THR A 284 20.34 -23.14 -19.87
C THR A 284 21.78 -23.43 -20.31
N GLN A 285 22.17 -24.71 -20.43
CA GLN A 285 23.48 -25.11 -20.93
C GLN A 285 23.37 -25.63 -22.37
N PHE A 286 24.21 -25.09 -23.25
CA PHE A 286 24.26 -25.38 -24.67
C PHE A 286 25.62 -25.95 -25.05
N LYS A 287 25.68 -26.67 -26.18
CA LYS A 287 26.90 -26.88 -26.97
C LYS A 287 26.98 -25.87 -28.10
N ALA A 288 28.20 -25.53 -28.54
CA ALA A 288 28.39 -24.79 -29.78
C ALA A 288 27.75 -25.55 -30.96
N GLY A 289 27.00 -24.85 -31.81
CA GLY A 289 26.18 -25.41 -32.89
C GLY A 289 24.81 -25.96 -32.46
N GLN A 290 24.49 -25.99 -31.16
CA GLN A 290 23.21 -26.51 -30.68
C GLN A 290 22.06 -25.50 -30.87
N TRP A 291 20.87 -26.03 -31.15
CA TRP A 291 19.64 -25.25 -31.22
C TRP A 291 19.08 -24.91 -29.84
N GLY A 292 18.34 -23.81 -29.78
CA GLY A 292 17.68 -23.30 -28.61
C GLY A 292 16.41 -22.52 -28.93
N MET A 293 15.71 -22.15 -27.87
CA MET A 293 14.54 -21.29 -27.91
C MET A 293 14.70 -20.15 -26.91
N VAL A 294 14.33 -18.94 -27.32
CA VAL A 294 14.03 -17.83 -26.42
C VAL A 294 12.52 -17.63 -26.42
N ARG A 295 11.91 -17.77 -25.24
CA ARG A 295 10.51 -17.45 -25.00
C ARG A 295 10.44 -16.03 -24.44
N ILE A 296 9.75 -15.14 -25.14
CA ILE A 296 9.54 -13.75 -24.76
C ILE A 296 8.10 -13.63 -24.28
N TYR A 297 7.92 -13.27 -23.02
CA TYR A 297 6.63 -12.97 -22.42
C TYR A 297 6.48 -11.46 -22.39
N THR A 298 5.36 -10.97 -22.90
CA THR A 298 5.08 -9.55 -22.97
C THR A 298 3.82 -9.23 -22.18
N PHE A 299 3.82 -8.08 -21.52
CA PHE A 299 2.72 -7.58 -20.70
C PHE A 299 2.47 -6.11 -21.03
N GLY A 300 1.22 -5.67 -20.98
CA GLY A 300 0.88 -4.25 -21.13
C GLY A 300 0.86 -3.73 -22.57
N TYR A 301 0.47 -4.60 -23.52
CA TYR A 301 0.31 -4.25 -24.95
C TYR A 301 1.63 -3.82 -25.62
N VAL A 302 2.65 -4.67 -25.50
CA VAL A 302 3.94 -4.47 -26.20
C VAL A 302 3.73 -4.58 -27.71
N ASP A 303 4.27 -3.62 -28.47
CA ASP A 303 4.10 -3.53 -29.92
C ASP A 303 5.15 -4.35 -30.68
N GLU A 304 6.39 -4.34 -30.19
CA GLU A 304 7.54 -4.92 -30.89
C GLU A 304 8.52 -5.56 -29.90
N VAL A 305 9.22 -6.61 -30.35
CA VAL A 305 10.28 -7.28 -29.57
C VAL A 305 11.55 -7.45 -30.38
N GLU A 306 12.68 -7.52 -29.70
CA GLU A 306 14.02 -7.70 -30.26
C GLU A 306 14.87 -8.58 -29.34
N ILE A 307 15.82 -9.33 -29.90
CA ILE A 307 16.84 -10.04 -29.11
C ILE A 307 18.21 -9.69 -29.64
N ASP A 308 19.03 -9.06 -28.80
CA ASP A 308 20.45 -8.83 -29.01
C ASP A 308 21.26 -9.91 -28.27
N PHE A 309 22.01 -10.73 -29.00
CA PHE A 309 22.84 -11.80 -28.43
C PHE A 309 24.23 -11.34 -27.95
N GLY A 310 24.53 -10.04 -28.03
CA GLY A 310 25.72 -9.45 -27.43
C GLY A 310 27.02 -10.16 -27.86
N SER A 311 27.85 -10.52 -26.89
CA SER A 311 29.16 -11.13 -27.09
C SER A 311 29.14 -12.47 -27.83
N LEU A 312 27.99 -13.18 -27.88
CA LEU A 312 27.85 -14.38 -28.71
C LEU A 312 28.05 -14.06 -30.20
N MET A 313 27.67 -12.86 -30.62
CA MET A 313 27.76 -12.43 -32.02
C MET A 313 29.21 -12.29 -32.51
N ASN A 314 30.19 -12.24 -31.62
CA ASN A 314 31.61 -12.28 -31.99
C ASN A 314 32.02 -13.61 -32.65
N TYR A 315 31.25 -14.68 -32.43
CA TYR A 315 31.51 -16.00 -33.00
C TYR A 315 30.66 -16.29 -34.26
N TYR A 316 29.75 -15.39 -34.62
CA TYR A 316 28.87 -15.58 -35.76
C TYR A 316 29.65 -15.55 -37.07
N ASN A 317 29.51 -16.61 -37.87
CA ASN A 317 30.03 -16.67 -39.22
C ASN A 317 28.90 -16.98 -40.22
N PRO A 318 28.56 -16.06 -41.14
CA PRO A 318 27.46 -16.27 -42.09
C PRO A 318 27.66 -17.46 -43.04
N GLN A 319 28.89 -18.00 -43.16
CA GLN A 319 29.16 -19.19 -43.96
C GLN A 319 28.62 -20.48 -43.30
N TYR A 320 28.56 -20.52 -41.98
CA TYR A 320 28.25 -21.74 -41.21
C TYR A 320 27.02 -21.60 -40.31
N ASP A 321 26.71 -20.38 -39.88
CA ASP A 321 25.75 -20.10 -38.83
C ASP A 321 24.50 -19.41 -39.36
N ARG A 322 23.35 -19.75 -38.76
CA ARG A 322 22.12 -18.96 -38.88
C ARG A 322 22.22 -17.78 -37.92
N LEU A 323 21.85 -16.58 -38.39
CA LEU A 323 21.84 -15.39 -37.54
C LEU A 323 20.94 -15.65 -36.31
N PRO A 324 21.48 -15.63 -35.08
CA PRO A 324 20.69 -15.94 -33.90
C PRO A 324 19.83 -14.74 -33.44
N THR A 325 20.24 -13.51 -33.75
CA THR A 325 19.53 -12.26 -33.43
C THR A 325 18.10 -12.24 -33.96
N LEU A 326 17.15 -11.86 -33.09
CA LEU A 326 15.82 -11.45 -33.52
C LEU A 326 15.88 -9.95 -33.78
N ILE A 327 15.82 -9.54 -35.05
CA ILE A 327 15.67 -8.13 -35.39
C ILE A 327 14.36 -7.59 -34.81
N LYS A 328 14.31 -6.28 -34.56
CA LYS A 328 13.10 -5.61 -34.07
C LYS A 328 11.87 -6.00 -34.92
N THR A 329 10.94 -6.71 -34.29
CA THR A 329 9.83 -7.42 -34.95
C THR A 329 8.52 -7.03 -34.29
N THR A 330 7.56 -6.56 -35.11
CA THR A 330 6.19 -6.30 -34.68
C THR A 330 5.48 -7.59 -34.28
N ILE A 331 4.81 -7.57 -33.14
CA ILE A 331 4.02 -8.68 -32.60
C ILE A 331 2.55 -8.29 -32.50
N ASP A 332 1.70 -9.29 -32.24
CA ASP A 332 0.29 -9.03 -31.94
C ASP A 332 0.17 -8.35 -30.57
N SER A 333 -0.23 -7.08 -30.57
CA SER A 333 -0.33 -6.29 -29.35
C SER A 333 -1.56 -6.73 -28.55
N ARG A 334 -1.30 -7.50 -27.49
CA ARG A 334 -2.30 -7.97 -26.53
C ARG A 334 -1.80 -7.71 -25.12
N LEU A 335 -2.73 -7.69 -24.17
CA LEU A 335 -2.44 -7.51 -22.75
C LEU A 335 -1.34 -8.46 -22.27
N SER A 336 -1.40 -9.71 -22.71
CA SER A 336 -0.38 -10.73 -22.50
C SER A 336 -0.17 -11.54 -23.78
N LEU A 337 1.09 -11.76 -24.13
CA LEU A 337 1.48 -12.60 -25.27
C LEU A 337 2.82 -13.28 -24.99
N MET A 338 2.93 -14.56 -25.37
CA MET A 338 4.21 -15.26 -25.47
C MET A 338 4.65 -15.35 -26.94
N HIS A 339 5.76 -14.69 -27.28
CA HIS A 339 6.47 -14.85 -28.55
C HIS A 339 7.60 -15.87 -28.40
N ARG A 340 7.89 -16.64 -29.46
CA ARG A 340 8.91 -17.69 -29.45
C ARG A 340 9.91 -17.45 -30.57
N HIS A 341 11.20 -17.44 -30.23
CA HIS A 341 12.30 -17.26 -31.16
C HIS A 341 13.27 -18.43 -31.11
N GLU A 342 13.37 -19.16 -32.22
CA GLU A 342 14.35 -20.25 -32.38
C GLU A 342 15.70 -19.70 -32.83
N PHE A 343 16.77 -20.17 -32.21
CA PHE A 343 18.13 -19.79 -32.57
C PHE A 343 19.09 -20.99 -32.51
N SER A 344 20.28 -20.82 -33.08
CA SER A 344 21.39 -21.77 -32.97
C SER A 344 22.62 -21.05 -32.41
N VAL A 345 23.29 -21.65 -31.43
CA VAL A 345 24.59 -21.18 -30.94
C VAL A 345 25.60 -21.30 -32.08
N PRO A 346 26.42 -20.27 -32.38
CA PRO A 346 27.44 -20.35 -33.43
C PRO A 346 28.32 -21.59 -33.31
N LEU A 347 28.63 -22.23 -34.44
CA LEU A 347 29.25 -23.55 -34.52
C LEU A 347 30.63 -23.61 -33.85
N TYR A 348 31.37 -22.50 -33.92
CA TYR A 348 32.71 -22.35 -33.37
C TYR A 348 32.77 -21.45 -32.13
N CYS A 349 31.62 -21.25 -31.46
CA CYS A 349 31.57 -20.58 -30.17
C CYS A 349 32.46 -21.29 -29.15
N THR A 350 33.23 -20.53 -28.37
CA THR A 350 34.05 -21.10 -27.29
C THR A 350 33.22 -21.35 -26.04
N ASP A 351 33.75 -22.21 -25.17
CA ASP A 351 33.19 -22.44 -23.85
C ASP A 351 33.20 -21.12 -23.04
N SER A 352 32.02 -20.65 -22.65
CA SER A 352 31.85 -19.41 -21.88
C SER A 352 30.47 -19.35 -21.22
N SER A 353 30.34 -18.49 -20.23
CA SER A 353 29.06 -17.97 -19.76
C SER A 353 28.74 -16.69 -20.51
N PHE A 354 27.53 -16.61 -21.08
CA PHE A 354 27.02 -15.42 -21.76
C PHE A 354 25.98 -14.79 -20.85
N ASN A 355 26.19 -13.52 -20.51
CA ASN A 355 25.36 -12.76 -19.56
C ASN A 355 24.93 -11.39 -20.10
N ASP A 356 25.25 -11.10 -21.36
CA ASP A 356 24.98 -9.83 -22.04
C ASP A 356 23.95 -9.97 -23.17
N THR A 357 23.29 -11.12 -23.30
CA THR A 357 22.14 -11.30 -24.21
C THR A 357 20.92 -10.59 -23.64
N LYS A 358 20.33 -9.69 -24.44
CA LYS A 358 19.19 -8.85 -24.07
C LYS A 358 17.98 -9.19 -24.90
N VAL A 359 16.84 -9.28 -24.25
CA VAL A 359 15.51 -9.25 -24.87
C VAL A 359 14.90 -7.89 -24.60
N ILE A 360 14.45 -7.22 -25.64
CA ILE A 360 13.95 -5.85 -25.59
C ILE A 360 12.50 -5.84 -26.07
N GLY A 361 11.64 -5.13 -25.36
CA GLY A 361 10.28 -4.80 -25.79
C GLY A 361 10.10 -3.31 -26.00
N TYR A 362 9.25 -2.96 -26.94
CA TYR A 362 8.96 -1.60 -27.32
C TYR A 362 7.47 -1.33 -27.27
N LYS A 363 7.11 -0.14 -26.78
CA LYS A 363 5.75 0.40 -26.85
C LYS A 363 5.82 1.92 -26.97
N LYS A 364 5.17 2.50 -27.98
CA LYS A 364 5.03 3.97 -28.19
C LYS A 364 6.32 4.83 -28.04
N GLY A 365 7.50 4.25 -28.25
CA GLY A 365 8.80 4.94 -28.10
C GLY A 365 9.48 4.71 -26.75
N GLY A 366 8.80 4.10 -25.78
CA GLY A 366 9.39 3.50 -24.60
C GLY A 366 10.06 2.15 -24.91
N MET A 367 10.97 1.74 -24.03
CA MET A 367 11.74 0.49 -24.14
C MET A 367 11.90 -0.15 -22.75
N GLU A 368 11.64 -1.46 -22.66
CA GLU A 368 11.98 -2.30 -21.51
C GLU A 368 12.91 -3.43 -21.96
N GLN A 369 13.80 -3.90 -21.08
CA GLN A 369 14.74 -4.96 -21.44
C GLN A 369 15.00 -5.97 -20.32
N ARG A 370 15.31 -7.21 -20.70
CA ARG A 370 15.73 -8.29 -19.79
C ARG A 370 16.96 -9.00 -20.29
N TYR A 371 17.87 -9.29 -19.38
CA TYR A 371 19.04 -10.11 -19.67
C TYR A 371 18.72 -11.58 -19.48
N VAL A 372 19.24 -12.42 -20.37
CA VAL A 372 19.20 -13.87 -20.22
C VAL A 372 20.61 -14.41 -20.11
N VAL A 373 20.79 -15.37 -19.20
CA VAL A 373 22.11 -15.96 -18.89
C VAL A 373 22.12 -17.43 -19.27
N TYR A 374 23.14 -17.85 -20.00
CA TYR A 374 23.32 -19.24 -20.40
C TYR A 374 24.80 -19.59 -20.57
N ASN A 375 25.09 -20.89 -20.54
CA ASN A 375 26.44 -21.40 -20.69
C ASN A 375 26.59 -22.15 -22.00
N VAL A 376 27.69 -21.94 -22.71
CA VAL A 376 28.11 -22.79 -23.82
C VAL A 376 29.28 -23.65 -23.32
N LYS A 377 29.17 -24.97 -23.48
CA LYS A 377 30.21 -25.92 -23.10
C LYS A 377 30.27 -27.10 -24.06
N GLY A 378 31.42 -27.29 -24.69
CA GLY A 378 31.65 -28.28 -25.73
C GLY A 378 30.99 -27.93 -27.06
N SER A 379 31.22 -28.75 -28.07
CA SER A 379 30.70 -28.54 -29.43
C SER A 379 29.97 -29.77 -29.96
N ILE A 380 28.92 -29.57 -30.77
CA ILE A 380 28.31 -30.66 -31.52
C ILE A 380 29.30 -31.32 -32.50
N LEU A 381 30.36 -30.61 -32.91
CA LEU A 381 31.40 -31.17 -33.78
C LEU A 381 32.19 -32.28 -33.09
N ASP A 382 32.35 -32.20 -31.76
CA ASP A 382 33.04 -33.25 -31.00
C ASP A 382 32.18 -34.52 -30.95
N ASP A 383 30.86 -34.37 -30.82
CA ASP A 383 29.91 -35.49 -30.90
C ASP A 383 29.95 -36.12 -32.30
N ILE A 384 29.90 -35.31 -33.36
CA ILE A 384 29.95 -35.78 -34.75
C ILE A 384 31.27 -36.50 -35.04
N ARG A 385 32.42 -35.92 -34.65
CA ARG A 385 33.74 -36.55 -34.80
C ARG A 385 33.80 -37.89 -34.08
N THR A 386 33.22 -37.97 -32.89
CA THR A 386 33.14 -39.21 -32.11
C THR A 386 32.32 -40.24 -32.87
N ILE A 387 31.12 -39.91 -33.33
CA ILE A 387 30.25 -40.81 -34.10
C ILE A 387 30.94 -41.31 -35.37
N LEU A 388 31.60 -40.42 -36.12
CA LEU A 388 32.29 -40.77 -37.36
C LEU A 388 33.50 -41.68 -37.11
N LYS A 389 34.25 -41.49 -36.02
CA LYS A 389 35.35 -42.39 -35.64
C LYS A 389 34.86 -43.81 -35.33
N TYR A 390 33.66 -43.97 -34.77
CA TYR A 390 33.10 -45.28 -34.42
C TYR A 390 32.32 -45.97 -35.55
N LYS A 391 31.99 -45.27 -36.65
CA LYS A 391 31.30 -45.85 -37.83
C LYS A 391 32.24 -46.30 -38.97
N ILE A 392 33.56 -46.10 -38.83
CA ILE A 392 34.57 -46.50 -39.83
C ILE A 392 35.18 -47.89 -39.51
N TYR A 393 34.56 -48.67 -38.63
CA TYR A 393 34.91 -50.08 -38.38
C TYR A 393 33.79 -51.03 -38.81
#